data_AF-A0A2V7W891-F1
#
_entry.id   AF-A0A2V7W891-F1
#
_cell.length_a   1.000
_cell.length_b   1.000
_cell.length_c   1.000
_cell.angle_alpha   90.00
_cell.angle_beta   90.00
_cell.angle_gamma   90.00
#
_symmetry.space_group_name_H-M   'P 1'
#
loop_
_entity.id
_entity.type
_entity.pdbx_description
1 polymer ?
#
loop_
_entity_poly.entity_id
_entity_poly.type
_entity_poly.pdbx_seq_one_letter_code
_entity_poly.pdbx_strand_id
1 'polypeptide(L)'
;MRRGEMYRVRHPGGADPRRSRVFVIVSRQAVIESRFSSVICAPVYSSHHGLLSQVAVDVDQGLKHDSAVHCDELVSLPKSVLTDYIGSLPPSKIAELNRALGVALELQSSGTAG
;
A
#
# COMPACT_ATOMS: atom_id res chain seq x y z
N MET A 1 -6.27 7.78 -10.24
CA MET A 1 -5.43 7.44 -9.08
C MET A 1 -6.05 8.07 -7.84
N ARG A 2 -6.35 7.25 -6.85
CA ARG A 2 -6.87 7.64 -5.54
C ARG A 2 -6.13 6.86 -4.47
N ARG A 3 -6.10 7.42 -3.27
CA ARG A 3 -5.56 6.71 -2.11
C ARG A 3 -6.35 5.42 -1.88
N GLY A 4 -5.63 4.32 -1.67
CA GLY A 4 -6.19 2.98 -1.49
C GLY A 4 -6.50 2.23 -2.78
N GLU A 5 -6.29 2.83 -3.95
CA GLU A 5 -6.29 2.07 -5.21
C GLU A 5 -5.06 1.19 -5.30
N MET A 6 -5.23 0.02 -5.92
CA MET A 6 -4.21 -0.98 -6.12
C MET A 6 -3.85 -1.12 -7.58
N TYR A 7 -2.55 -1.16 -7.86
CA TYR A 7 -2.02 -1.27 -9.21
C TYR A 7 -0.95 -2.35 -9.27
N ARG A 8 -0.95 -3.13 -10.35
CA ARG A 8 0.15 -4.03 -10.68
C ARG A 8 1.23 -3.27 -11.43
N VAL A 9 2.44 -3.30 -10.89
CA VAL A 9 3.65 -2.77 -11.53
C VAL A 9 4.43 -3.94 -12.11
N ARG A 10 4.73 -3.88 -13.41
CA ARG A 10 5.59 -4.86 -14.09
C ARG A 10 7.04 -4.39 -13.98
N HIS A 11 7.95 -5.31 -13.71
CA HIS A 11 9.38 -5.02 -13.50
C HIS A 11 9.63 -3.92 -12.44
N PRO A 12 9.28 -4.14 -11.16
CA PRO A 12 9.37 -3.11 -10.12
C PRO A 12 10.80 -2.65 -9.73
N GLY A 13 11.83 -2.95 -10.53
CA GLY A 13 13.23 -2.59 -10.27
C GLY A 13 14.10 -3.78 -9.86
N GLY A 14 15.42 -3.64 -10.00
CA GLY A 14 16.41 -4.73 -10.11
C GLY A 14 16.64 -5.65 -8.90
N ALA A 15 15.93 -5.48 -7.79
CA ALA A 15 16.04 -6.33 -6.61
C ALA A 15 14.83 -7.27 -6.38
N ASP A 16 13.72 -7.06 -7.09
CA ASP A 16 12.53 -7.91 -6.93
C ASP A 16 12.61 -9.11 -7.89
N PRO A 17 12.67 -10.36 -7.40
CA PRO A 17 12.71 -11.54 -8.26
C PRO A 17 11.40 -11.76 -9.03
N ARG A 18 10.31 -11.08 -8.65
CA ARG A 18 9.01 -11.22 -9.32
C ARG A 18 8.89 -10.30 -10.53
N ARG A 19 8.40 -10.85 -11.64
CA ARG A 19 8.12 -10.10 -12.89
C ARG A 19 7.09 -8.98 -12.71
N SER A 20 6.25 -9.05 -11.68
CA SER A 20 5.29 -8.01 -11.33
C SER A 20 4.89 -8.07 -9.86
N ARG A 21 4.53 -6.93 -9.29
CA ARG A 21 4.02 -6.80 -7.92
C ARG A 21 2.84 -5.85 -7.85
N VAL A 22 1.88 -6.14 -6.98
CA VAL A 22 0.76 -5.23 -6.70
C VAL A 22 1.17 -4.26 -5.59
N PHE A 23 0.79 -3.00 -5.76
CA PHE A 23 1.06 -1.91 -4.82
C PHE A 23 -0.23 -1.16 -4.51
N VAL A 24 -0.39 -0.74 -3.26
CA VAL A 24 -1.48 0.13 -2.81
C VAL A 24 -0.97 1.56 -2.70
N ILE A 25 -1.67 2.53 -3.28
CA ILE A 25 -1.31 3.96 -3.13
C ILE A 25 -1.67 4.43 -1.72
N VAL A 26 -0.69 4.92 -0.95
CA VAL A 26 -0.91 5.36 0.44
C VAL A 26 -0.77 6.88 0.64
N SER A 27 -0.19 7.59 -0.35
CA SER A 27 -0.11 9.05 -0.33
C SER A 27 -1.47 9.72 -0.12
N ARG A 28 -1.47 10.88 0.55
CA ARG A 28 -2.65 11.74 0.65
C ARG A 28 -3.14 12.17 -0.74
N GLN A 29 -4.46 12.31 -0.89
CA GLN A 29 -5.09 12.60 -2.20
C GLN A 29 -4.52 13.84 -2.88
N ALA A 30 -4.23 14.90 -2.12
CA ALA A 30 -3.62 16.12 -2.66
C ALA A 30 -2.23 15.93 -3.30
N VAL A 31 -1.44 14.94 -2.87
CA VAL A 31 -0.15 14.59 -3.51
C VAL A 31 -0.39 13.78 -4.80
N ILE A 32 -1.40 12.92 -4.78
CA ILE A 32 -1.80 12.13 -5.95
C ILE A 32 -2.30 13.05 -7.07
N GLU A 33 -3.05 14.09 -6.74
CA GLU A 33 -3.62 15.06 -7.69
C GLU A 33 -2.66 16.19 -8.08
N SER A 34 -1.52 16.33 -7.39
CA SER A 34 -0.55 17.38 -7.72
C SER A 34 0.35 17.01 -8.91
N ARG A 35 1.20 17.97 -9.30
CA ARG A 35 2.24 17.82 -10.33
C ARG A 35 3.42 16.93 -9.91
N PHE A 36 3.46 16.40 -8.68
CA PHE A 36 4.49 15.43 -8.31
C PHE A 36 4.43 14.22 -9.23
N SER A 37 5.58 13.77 -9.70
CA SER A 37 5.70 12.65 -10.64
C SER A 37 5.63 11.29 -9.95
N SER A 38 5.74 11.23 -8.63
CA SER A 38 5.69 10.01 -7.83
C SER A 38 4.66 10.08 -6.70
N VAL A 39 4.32 8.91 -6.18
CA VAL A 39 3.48 8.70 -5.00
C VAL A 39 4.09 7.62 -4.12
N ILE A 40 3.78 7.67 -2.83
CA ILE A 40 4.15 6.63 -1.87
C ILE A 40 3.14 5.50 -1.96
N CYS A 41 3.66 4.28 -2.04
CA CYS A 41 2.92 3.04 -2.14
C CYS A 41 3.42 2.02 -1.13
N ALA A 42 2.56 1.07 -0.76
CA ALA A 42 2.90 -0.11 0.02
C ALA A 42 2.80 -1.37 -0.85
N PRO A 43 3.79 -2.28 -0.83
CA PRO A 43 3.74 -3.52 -1.61
C PRO A 43 2.74 -4.52 -1.02
N VAL A 44 2.21 -5.37 -1.89
CA VAL A 44 1.38 -6.50 -1.53
C VAL A 44 2.17 -7.80 -1.71
N TYR A 45 2.19 -8.62 -0.66
CA TYR A 45 2.78 -9.96 -0.67
C TYR A 45 1.74 -11.01 -0.29
N SER A 46 1.93 -12.24 -0.76
CA SER A 46 1.13 -13.41 -0.36
C SER A 46 1.44 -13.88 1.06
N SER A 47 2.60 -13.50 1.61
CA SER A 47 2.97 -13.79 3.00
C SER A 47 2.29 -12.79 3.93
N HIS A 48 1.56 -13.31 4.91
CA HIS A 48 0.99 -12.57 6.02
C HIS A 48 1.60 -13.10 7.32
N HIS A 49 2.17 -12.20 8.12
CA HIS A 49 2.86 -12.53 9.37
C HIS A 49 2.05 -12.09 10.61
N GLY A 50 0.85 -11.55 10.42
CA GLY A 50 -0.01 -11.09 11.52
C GLY A 50 0.53 -9.85 12.23
N LEU A 51 1.39 -9.07 11.56
CA LEU A 51 1.95 -7.85 12.13
C LEU A 51 0.91 -6.73 12.14
N LEU A 52 0.98 -5.86 13.14
CA LEU A 52 0.10 -4.68 13.24
C LEU A 52 0.33 -3.66 12.11
N SER A 53 1.49 -3.71 11.48
CA SER A 53 1.87 -2.96 10.28
C SER A 53 1.42 -3.63 8.97
N GLN A 54 0.66 -4.72 9.03
CA GLN A 54 0.11 -5.40 7.87
C GLN A 54 -1.41 -5.24 7.78
N VAL A 55 -1.92 -5.17 6.54
CA VAL A 55 -3.36 -5.16 6.27
C VAL A 55 -3.70 -6.34 5.38
N ALA A 56 -4.51 -7.27 5.88
CA ALA A 56 -4.99 -8.40 5.09
C ALA A 56 -5.85 -7.91 3.92
N VAL A 57 -5.64 -8.47 2.73
CA VAL A 57 -6.37 -8.20 1.49
C VAL A 57 -6.51 -9.51 0.72
N ASP A 58 -7.60 -9.67 -0.01
CA ASP A 58 -7.93 -10.95 -0.64
C ASP A 58 -8.60 -10.75 -2.02
N VAL A 59 -9.30 -11.80 -2.48
CA VAL A 59 -10.03 -11.83 -3.74
C VAL A 59 -11.12 -10.76 -3.83
N ASP A 60 -11.72 -10.35 -2.71
CA ASP A 60 -12.76 -9.31 -2.69
C ASP A 60 -12.19 -7.93 -3.05
N GLN A 61 -10.87 -7.77 -3.01
CA GLN A 61 -10.18 -6.56 -3.45
C GLN A 61 -9.56 -6.70 -4.85
N GLY A 62 -9.82 -7.80 -5.56
CA GLY A 62 -9.36 -8.05 -6.93
C GLY A 62 -8.02 -8.82 -7.03
N LEU A 63 -7.51 -9.33 -5.91
CA LEU A 63 -6.35 -10.22 -5.91
C LEU A 63 -6.75 -11.65 -6.28
N LYS A 64 -5.76 -12.50 -6.54
CA LYS A 64 -6.01 -13.92 -6.89
C LYS A 64 -6.11 -14.84 -5.68
N HIS A 65 -5.49 -14.45 -4.58
CA HIS A 65 -5.34 -15.23 -3.35
C HIS A 65 -5.19 -14.28 -2.17
N ASP A 66 -5.35 -14.80 -0.96
CA ASP A 66 -5.08 -14.09 0.29
C ASP A 66 -3.66 -13.50 0.29
N SER A 67 -3.57 -12.27 0.74
CA SER A 67 -2.37 -11.44 0.68
C SER A 67 -2.40 -10.40 1.80
N ALA A 68 -1.32 -9.64 1.91
CA ALA A 68 -1.16 -8.58 2.87
C ALA A 68 -0.50 -7.37 2.23
N VAL A 69 -0.97 -6.18 2.58
CA VAL A 69 -0.26 -4.91 2.36
C VAL A 69 0.77 -4.77 3.47
N HIS A 70 2.04 -4.56 3.14
CA HIS A 70 3.13 -4.43 4.12
C HIS A 70 3.49 -2.95 4.28
N CYS A 71 3.04 -2.33 5.37
CA CYS A 71 3.24 -0.89 5.60
C CYS A 71 4.67 -0.54 6.03
N ASP A 72 5.51 -1.50 6.42
CA ASP A 72 6.93 -1.26 6.74
C ASP A 72 7.81 -1.10 5.48
N GLU A 73 7.32 -1.56 4.33
CA GLU A 73 8.07 -1.60 3.08
C GLU A 73 7.62 -0.49 2.10
N LEU A 74 7.36 0.72 2.60
CA LEU A 74 6.91 1.83 1.76
C LEU A 74 7.94 2.17 0.69
N VAL A 75 7.45 2.41 -0.53
CA VAL A 75 8.28 2.80 -1.68
C VAL A 75 7.68 4.01 -2.38
N SER A 76 8.54 4.84 -2.95
CA SER A 76 8.15 5.92 -3.85
C SER A 76 8.14 5.39 -5.28
N LEU A 77 6.99 5.39 -5.94
CA LEU A 77 6.84 4.92 -7.31
C LEU A 77 6.45 6.07 -8.24
N PRO A 78 7.03 6.15 -9.45
CA PRO A 78 6.56 7.08 -10.46
C PRO A 78 5.09 6.79 -10.82
N LYS A 79 4.24 7.81 -10.95
CA LYS A 79 2.85 7.66 -11.39
C LYS A 79 2.76 6.95 -12.74
N SER A 80 3.74 7.13 -13.61
CA SER A 80 3.80 6.50 -14.94
C SER A 80 3.89 4.97 -14.92
N VAL A 81 4.31 4.34 -13.81
CA VAL A 81 4.39 2.86 -13.72
C VAL A 81 3.13 2.23 -13.14
N LEU A 82 2.21 3.03 -12.60
CA LEU A 82 0.94 2.59 -11.98
C LEU A 82 -0.16 2.52 -13.06
N THR A 83 -0.05 1.56 -13.97
CA THR A 83 -0.88 1.50 -15.19
C THR A 83 -1.90 0.37 -15.22
N ASP A 84 -1.71 -0.70 -14.45
CA ASP A 84 -2.59 -1.89 -14.42
C ASP A 84 -3.44 -1.90 -13.14
N TYR A 85 -4.62 -1.29 -13.19
CA TYR A 85 -5.54 -1.18 -12.05
C TYR A 85 -6.12 -2.55 -11.66
N ILE A 86 -6.11 -2.85 -10.36
CA ILE A 86 -6.60 -4.10 -9.80
C ILE A 86 -7.93 -3.93 -9.06
N GLY A 87 -8.02 -2.88 -8.25
CA GLY A 87 -9.13 -2.68 -7.34
C GLY A 87 -8.86 -1.55 -6.37
N SER A 88 -9.78 -1.33 -5.44
CA SER A 88 -9.65 -0.32 -4.40
C SER A 88 -10.05 -0.88 -3.05
N LEU A 89 -9.38 -0.40 -2.00
CA LEU A 89 -9.70 -0.79 -0.65
C LEU A 89 -11.04 -0.16 -0.21
N PRO A 90 -11.97 -0.94 0.37
CA PRO A 90 -13.18 -0.38 0.95
C PRO A 90 -12.85 0.50 2.17
N PRO A 91 -13.78 1.35 2.63
CA PRO A 91 -13.54 2.28 3.74
C PRO A 91 -13.02 1.61 5.03
N SER A 92 -13.48 0.39 5.35
CA SER A 92 -12.99 -0.39 6.49
C SER A 92 -11.49 -0.70 6.38
N LYS A 93 -11.04 -1.15 5.20
CA LYS A 93 -9.63 -1.43 4.92
C LYS A 93 -8.78 -0.18 4.84
N ILE A 94 -9.34 0.96 4.41
CA ILE A 94 -8.66 2.25 4.51
C ILE A 94 -8.39 2.63 5.97
N ALA A 95 -9.32 2.36 6.88
CA ALA A 95 -9.11 2.62 8.30
C ALA A 95 -8.05 1.69 8.90
N GLU A 96 -8.04 0.40 8.54
CA GLU A 96 -6.96 -0.54 8.88
C GLU A 96 -5.61 -0.06 8.37
N LEU A 97 -5.53 0.36 7.11
CA LEU A 97 -4.33 0.91 6.48
C LEU A 97 -3.79 2.13 7.23
N ASN A 98 -4.67 3.04 7.69
CA ASN A 98 -4.23 4.20 8.47
C ASN A 98 -3.59 3.79 9.81
N ARG A 99 -4.17 2.80 10.49
CA ARG A 99 -3.61 2.27 11.75
C ARG A 99 -2.27 1.60 11.51
N ALA A 100 -2.21 0.72 10.50
CA ALA A 100 -1.00 -0.01 10.13
C ALA A 100 0.15 0.93 9.74
N LEU A 101 -0.13 1.97 8.93
CA LEU A 101 0.84 3.03 8.62
C LEU A 101 1.30 3.78 9.87
N GLY A 102 0.38 4.07 10.80
CA GLY A 102 0.74 4.71 12.06
C GLY A 102 1.62 3.84 12.95
N VAL A 103 1.47 2.51 12.92
CA VAL A 103 2.37 1.58 13.60
C VAL A 103 3.72 1.50 12.90
N ALA A 104 3.72 1.29 11.58
CA ALA A 104 4.94 1.13 10.77
C ALA A 104 5.87 2.35 10.84
N LEU A 105 5.29 3.53 11.01
CA LEU A 105 6.01 4.81 11.08
C LEU A 105 6.12 5.37 12.50
N GLU A 106 5.73 4.60 13.52
CA GLU A 106 5.76 5.01 14.93
C GLU A 106 5.04 6.35 15.20
N LEU A 107 3.92 6.60 14.52
CA LEU A 107 3.15 7.84 14.59
C LEU A 107 2.01 7.79 15.62
N GLN A 108 1.80 6.65 16.28
CA GLN A 108 0.89 6.56 17.40
C GLN A 108 1.51 7.32 18.56
N SER A 109 0.89 8.42 18.99
CA SER A 109 1.34 9.16 20.15
C SER A 109 1.54 8.19 21.31
N SER A 110 2.76 8.07 21.80
CA SER A 110 2.99 7.60 23.16
C SER A 110 2.20 8.54 24.05
N GLY A 111 1.02 8.11 24.47
CA GLY A 111 0.24 8.79 25.48
C GLY A 111 1.01 8.67 26.79
N THR A 112 2.01 9.51 27.00
CA THR A 112 2.40 9.88 28.36
C THR A 112 1.25 10.73 28.87
N ALA A 113 0.26 10.06 29.47
CA ALA A 113 -0.63 10.71 30.40
C ALA A 113 0.27 11.27 31.51
N GLY A 114 0.35 12.60 31.59
CA GLY A 114 0.88 13.29 32.76
C GLY A 114 -0.08 13.20 33.93
#